data_AF-A0AAP6BC94-F1
#
_entry.id   AF-A0AAP6BC94-F1
#
_cell.length_a   1.000
_cell.length_b   1.000
_cell.length_c   1.000
_cell.angle_alpha   90.00
_cell.angle_beta   90.00
_cell.angle_gamma   90.00
#
_symmetry.space_group_name_H-M   'P 1'
#
loop_
_entity.id
_entity.type
_entity.pdbx_description
1 polymer ?
#
loop_
_entity_poly.entity_id
_entity_poly.type
_entity_poly.pdbx_seq_one_letter_code
_entity_poly.pdbx_strand_id
1 'polypeptide(L)'
;MARGRIDLDDTALRSDPVTVISRVLASCTRESAVAKLTAAGVPAVPARRASEVATDPGLHAGHLLGTFTATDGRRFVTNDQLTDFARTTVDTYFMPPGLGEHSVELRAESGETAEETETLIRSGVVIDVPRSTSPTCLPTDETAVAAFS
;
A
#
# COMPACT_ATOMS: atom_id res chain seq x y z
N MET A 1 7.95 -15.51 -38.88
CA MET A 1 7.83 -14.98 -37.51
C MET A 1 8.66 -15.85 -36.59
N ALA A 2 9.92 -15.49 -36.34
CA ALA A 2 10.82 -16.28 -35.49
C ALA A 2 10.31 -16.25 -34.04
N ARG A 3 9.85 -17.40 -33.53
CA ARG A 3 9.47 -17.57 -32.12
C ARG A 3 10.72 -17.35 -31.27
N GLY A 4 10.77 -16.23 -30.55
CA GLY A 4 11.89 -15.85 -29.69
C GLY A 4 12.08 -16.86 -28.55
N ARG A 5 12.86 -17.91 -28.82
CA ARG A 5 13.33 -18.84 -27.80
C ARG A 5 14.49 -18.21 -27.03
N ILE A 6 14.53 -18.48 -25.73
CA ILE A 6 15.69 -18.23 -24.89
C ILE A 6 16.67 -19.37 -25.20
N ASP A 7 17.85 -19.03 -25.73
CA ASP A 7 18.89 -20.00 -26.01
C ASP A 7 19.64 -20.32 -24.72
N LEU A 8 19.58 -21.57 -24.28
CA LEU A 8 20.19 -22.05 -23.03
C LEU A 8 21.10 -23.23 -23.37
N ASP A 9 22.32 -23.22 -22.85
CA ASP A 9 23.21 -24.38 -22.89
C ASP A 9 22.75 -25.40 -21.83
N ASP A 10 22.18 -26.52 -22.28
CA ASP A 10 21.66 -27.60 -21.43
C ASP A 10 22.70 -28.18 -20.47
N THR A 11 23.98 -28.20 -20.85
CA THR A 11 25.05 -28.76 -20.01
C THR A 11 25.36 -27.81 -18.87
N ALA A 12 25.54 -26.53 -19.18
CA ALA A 12 25.77 -25.48 -18.19
C ALA A 12 24.54 -25.26 -17.28
N LEU A 13 23.33 -25.39 -17.83
CA LEU A 13 22.07 -25.25 -17.10
C LEU A 13 21.93 -26.32 -16.02
N ARG A 14 22.38 -27.56 -16.26
CA ARG A 14 22.35 -28.64 -15.26
C ARG A 14 23.36 -28.44 -14.13
N SER A 15 24.49 -27.78 -14.38
CA SER A 15 25.52 -27.54 -13.36
C SER A 15 25.24 -26.32 -12.50
N ASP A 16 24.78 -25.21 -13.09
CA ASP A 16 24.46 -23.98 -12.37
C ASP A 16 23.30 -23.25 -13.08
N PRO A 17 22.05 -23.66 -12.79
CA PRO A 17 20.88 -23.11 -13.49
C PRO A 17 20.68 -21.62 -13.22
N VAL A 18 20.99 -21.15 -11.99
CA VAL A 18 20.76 -19.75 -11.60
C VAL A 18 21.66 -18.82 -12.38
N THR A 19 22.96 -19.13 -12.46
CA THR A 19 23.92 -18.29 -13.19
C THR A 19 23.63 -18.25 -14.69
N VAL A 20 23.26 -19.39 -15.29
CA VAL A 20 22.93 -19.45 -16.72
C VAL A 20 21.66 -18.66 -17.02
N ILE A 21 20.59 -18.85 -16.25
CA ILE A 21 19.34 -18.11 -16.44
C ILE A 21 19.57 -16.60 -16.22
N SER A 22 20.27 -16.22 -15.15
CA SER A 22 20.56 -14.81 -14.84
C SER A 22 21.31 -14.13 -15.98
N ARG A 23 22.33 -14.79 -16.54
CA ARG A 23 23.11 -14.27 -17.68
C ARG A 23 22.26 -14.00 -18.90
N VAL A 24 21.39 -14.95 -19.27
CA VAL A 24 20.55 -14.79 -20.47
C VAL A 24 19.49 -13.71 -20.24
N LEU A 25 18.86 -13.67 -19.07
CA LEU A 25 17.88 -12.63 -18.73
C LEU A 25 18.51 -11.23 -18.66
N ALA A 26 19.77 -11.11 -18.23
CA ALA A 26 20.48 -9.83 -18.14
C ALA A 26 20.68 -9.14 -19.52
N SER A 27 20.63 -9.90 -20.62
CA SER A 27 20.69 -9.37 -21.98
C SER A 27 19.34 -8.91 -22.54
N CYS A 28 18.23 -9.17 -21.82
CA CYS A 28 16.88 -8.80 -22.23
C CYS A 28 16.41 -7.56 -21.47
N THR A 29 15.53 -6.77 -22.09
CA THR A 29 14.69 -5.85 -21.30
C THR A 29 13.73 -6.67 -20.44
N ARG A 30 13.25 -6.08 -19.34
CA ARG A 30 12.28 -6.69 -18.42
C ARG A 30 11.05 -7.20 -19.17
N GLU A 31 10.52 -6.38 -20.07
CA GLU A 31 9.31 -6.66 -20.85
C GLU A 31 9.56 -7.79 -21.86
N SER A 32 10.72 -7.78 -22.52
CA SER A 32 11.10 -8.85 -23.46
C SER A 32 11.31 -10.19 -22.74
N ALA A 33 11.92 -10.17 -21.56
CA ALA A 33 12.12 -11.36 -20.73
C ALA A 33 10.77 -11.98 -20.32
N VAL A 34 9.85 -11.17 -19.78
CA VAL A 34 8.50 -11.63 -19.41
C VAL A 34 7.76 -12.19 -20.61
N ALA A 35 7.77 -11.49 -21.75
CA ALA A 35 7.10 -11.96 -22.96
C ALA A 35 7.64 -13.31 -23.44
N LYS A 36 8.97 -13.50 -23.44
CA LYS A 36 9.61 -14.78 -23.83
C LYS A 36 9.26 -15.92 -22.87
N LEU A 37 9.28 -15.67 -21.55
CA LEU A 37 8.95 -16.66 -20.53
C LEU A 37 7.48 -17.08 -20.62
N THR A 38 6.56 -16.12 -20.71
CA THR A 38 5.13 -16.39 -20.84
C THR A 38 4.80 -17.11 -22.15
N ALA A 39 5.45 -16.76 -23.26
CA ALA A 39 5.30 -17.48 -24.53
C ALA A 39 5.82 -18.92 -24.48
N ALA A 40 6.74 -19.22 -23.57
CA ALA A 40 7.24 -20.58 -23.29
C ALA A 40 6.37 -21.34 -22.27
N GLY A 41 5.26 -20.75 -21.79
CA GLY A 41 4.38 -21.37 -20.80
C GLY A 41 4.87 -21.23 -19.36
N VAL A 42 5.88 -20.39 -19.10
CA VAL A 42 6.37 -20.09 -17.75
C VAL A 42 5.61 -18.87 -17.23
N PRO A 43 4.85 -18.97 -16.12
CA PRO A 43 4.20 -17.82 -15.51
C PRO A 43 5.26 -16.82 -15.02
N ALA A 44 5.29 -15.65 -15.64
CA ALA A 44 6.24 -14.60 -15.32
C ALA A 44 5.54 -13.24 -15.29
N VAL A 45 5.94 -12.41 -14.32
CA VAL A 45 5.48 -11.02 -14.18
C VAL A 45 6.69 -10.12 -13.94
N PRO A 46 6.63 -8.84 -14.34
CA PRO A 46 7.70 -7.91 -14.05
C PRO A 46 7.82 -7.68 -12.54
N ALA A 47 9.06 -7.68 -12.04
CA ALA A 47 9.35 -7.13 -10.72
C ALA A 47 9.17 -5.60 -10.78
N ARG A 48 8.10 -5.11 -10.16
CA ARG A 48 7.75 -3.68 -10.10
C ARG A 48 8.51 -3.00 -8.96
N ARG A 49 8.91 -1.75 -9.18
CA ARG A 49 9.43 -0.84 -8.14
C ARG A 49 8.29 -0.39 -7.24
N ALA A 50 8.60 -0.01 -6.00
CA ALA A 50 7.61 0.54 -5.09
C ALA A 50 6.87 1.76 -5.68
N SER A 51 7.57 2.61 -6.44
CA SER A 51 6.96 3.76 -7.12
C SER A 51 5.98 3.35 -8.23
N GLU A 52 6.28 2.28 -8.99
CA GLU A 52 5.37 1.74 -10.02
C GLU A 52 4.12 1.14 -9.38
N VAL A 53 4.26 0.50 -8.21
CA VAL A 53 3.14 -0.06 -7.45
C VAL A 53 2.28 1.05 -6.84
N ALA A 54 2.90 2.08 -6.25
CA ALA A 54 2.19 3.16 -5.58
C ALA A 54 1.31 4.00 -6.53
N THR A 55 1.62 4.04 -7.82
CA THR A 55 0.90 4.81 -8.83
C THR A 55 0.07 3.95 -9.80
N ASP A 56 -0.01 2.63 -9.59
CA ASP A 56 -0.73 1.72 -10.46
C ASP A 56 -2.26 1.94 -10.38
N PRO A 57 -2.93 2.42 -11.45
CA PRO A 57 -4.35 2.73 -11.40
C PRO A 57 -5.23 1.52 -11.11
N GLY A 58 -4.80 0.32 -11.51
CA GLY A 58 -5.54 -0.91 -11.23
C GLY A 58 -5.52 -1.30 -9.76
N LEU A 59 -4.44 -0.99 -9.04
CA LEU A 59 -4.36 -1.22 -7.59
C LEU A 59 -5.22 -0.23 -6.79
N HIS A 60 -5.36 1.00 -7.28
CA HIS A 60 -6.27 1.99 -6.69
C HIS A 60 -7.74 1.68 -7.02
N ALA A 61 -8.05 1.35 -8.28
CA ALA A 61 -9.41 0.99 -8.69
C ALA A 61 -9.91 -0.31 -8.04
N GLY A 62 -8.99 -1.23 -7.71
CA GLY A 62 -9.29 -2.47 -7.00
C GLY A 62 -9.29 -2.35 -5.47
N HIS A 63 -9.21 -1.13 -4.92
CA HIS A 63 -9.13 -0.87 -3.48
C HIS A 63 -7.99 -1.60 -2.76
N LEU A 64 -6.94 -2.04 -3.46
CA LEU A 64 -5.79 -2.63 -2.78
C LEU A 64 -4.91 -1.54 -2.15
N LEU A 65 -4.78 -0.42 -2.86
CA LEU A 65 -4.09 0.78 -2.41
C LEU A 65 -5.07 1.96 -2.37
N GLY A 66 -4.93 2.81 -1.36
CA GLY A 66 -5.68 4.04 -1.22
C GLY A 66 -4.74 5.22 -1.02
N THR A 67 -5.20 6.41 -1.42
CA THR A 67 -4.49 7.67 -1.12
C THR A 67 -5.26 8.43 -0.05
N PHE A 68 -4.57 8.71 1.05
CA PHE A 68 -5.16 9.37 2.22
C PHE A 68 -4.48 10.70 2.48
N THR A 69 -5.19 11.59 3.17
CA THR A 69 -4.69 12.90 3.58
C THR A 69 -4.55 12.89 5.10
N ALA A 70 -3.33 13.10 5.58
CA ALA A 70 -3.04 13.26 7.00
C ALA A 70 -3.63 14.58 7.54
N THR A 71 -3.72 14.71 8.85
CA THR A 71 -4.25 15.90 9.53
C THR A 71 -3.47 17.18 9.21
N ASP A 72 -2.19 17.05 8.83
CA ASP A 72 -1.34 18.16 8.38
C ASP A 72 -1.45 18.47 6.87
N GLY A 73 -2.39 17.82 6.17
CA GLY A 73 -2.63 18.00 4.74
C GLY A 73 -1.72 17.20 3.82
N ARG A 74 -0.72 16.47 4.34
CA ARG A 74 0.15 15.62 3.51
C ARG A 74 -0.61 14.40 2.99
N ARG A 75 -0.39 14.07 1.72
CA ARG A 75 -0.93 12.86 1.11
C ARG A 75 0.03 11.69 1.27
N PHE A 76 -0.50 10.50 1.53
CA PHE A 76 0.27 9.27 1.58
C PHE A 76 -0.53 8.11 0.96
N VAL A 77 0.19 7.11 0.46
CA VAL A 77 -0.39 5.88 -0.08
C VAL A 77 -0.15 4.76 0.90
N THR A 78 -1.19 4.00 1.20
CA THR A 78 -1.10 2.79 2.02
C THR A 78 -2.07 1.73 1.49
N ASN A 79 -2.04 0.54 2.06
CA ASN A 79 -3.07 -0.47 1.81
C ASN A 79 -4.45 0.08 2.18
N ASP A 80 -5.42 -0.12 1.30
CA ASP A 80 -6.82 0.15 1.58
C ASP A 80 -7.47 -1.17 2.06
N GLN A 81 -8.10 -1.93 1.17
CA GLN A 81 -8.73 -3.21 1.46
C GLN A 81 -7.91 -4.38 0.88
N LEU A 82 -7.35 -5.21 1.77
CA LEU A 82 -6.60 -6.41 1.34
C LEU A 82 -7.51 -7.58 0.95
N THR A 83 -8.79 -7.51 1.33
CA THR A 83 -9.79 -8.52 1.01
C THR A 83 -11.15 -7.86 0.91
N ASP A 84 -12.00 -8.41 0.05
CA ASP A 84 -13.39 -8.00 -0.10
C ASP A 84 -14.31 -9.11 0.43
N PHE A 85 -15.36 -8.70 1.15
CA PHE A 85 -16.38 -9.58 1.70
C PHE A 85 -17.75 -9.13 1.20
N ALA A 86 -18.34 -9.91 0.30
CA ALA A 86 -19.62 -9.60 -0.37
C ALA A 86 -20.81 -9.28 0.56
N ARG A 87 -20.73 -9.57 1.86
CA ARG A 87 -21.82 -9.33 2.85
C ARG A 87 -21.45 -8.39 3.98
N THR A 88 -20.18 -8.01 4.11
CA THR A 88 -19.66 -7.19 5.21
C THR A 88 -18.61 -6.22 4.66
N THR A 89 -19.02 -5.44 3.66
CA THR A 89 -18.21 -4.37 3.09
C THR A 89 -17.97 -3.30 4.16
N VAL A 90 -16.71 -2.95 4.39
CA VAL A 90 -16.33 -1.84 5.25
C VAL A 90 -16.07 -0.65 4.33
N ASP A 91 -16.92 0.38 4.39
CA ASP A 91 -16.76 1.59 3.58
C ASP A 91 -16.31 2.79 4.43
N THR A 92 -15.68 2.51 5.58
CA THR A 92 -15.23 3.54 6.50
C THR A 92 -13.77 3.33 6.83
N TYR A 93 -12.95 4.29 6.43
CA TYR A 93 -11.55 4.34 6.82
C TYR A 93 -11.40 5.28 8.02
N PHE A 94 -10.87 4.76 9.12
CA PHE A 94 -10.52 5.56 10.29
C PHE A 94 -9.05 5.93 10.21
N MET A 95 -8.75 7.21 10.37
CA MET A 95 -7.36 7.61 10.58
C MET A 95 -6.88 7.13 11.94
N PRO A 96 -5.58 6.84 12.07
CA PRO A 96 -5.00 6.62 13.37
C PRO A 96 -5.26 7.86 14.25
N PRO A 97 -5.80 7.68 15.46
CA PRO A 97 -6.09 8.79 16.35
C PRO A 97 -4.79 9.48 16.77
N GLY A 98 -4.90 10.78 17.05
CA GLY A 98 -3.86 11.56 17.69
C GLY A 98 -3.56 11.08 19.11
N LEU A 99 -2.41 11.51 19.63
CA LEU A 99 -1.98 11.18 21.00
C LEU A 99 -2.95 11.74 22.02
N GLY A 100 -3.77 10.87 22.63
CA GLY A 100 -4.75 11.27 23.64
C GLY A 100 -6.03 11.89 23.08
N GLU A 101 -6.29 11.73 21.78
CA GLU A 101 -7.48 12.28 21.09
C GLU A 101 -8.80 11.82 21.71
N HIS A 102 -8.82 10.63 22.29
CA HIS A 102 -9.99 10.04 22.93
C HIS A 102 -9.84 9.94 24.46
N SER A 103 -8.83 10.56 25.05
CA SER A 103 -8.56 10.46 26.50
C SER A 103 -9.76 10.90 27.33
N VAL A 104 -10.36 12.05 27.01
CA VAL A 104 -11.50 12.59 27.77
C VAL A 104 -12.76 11.74 27.57
N GLU A 105 -13.02 11.29 26.35
CA GLU A 105 -14.17 10.46 25.98
C GLU A 105 -14.15 9.11 26.71
N LEU A 106 -13.02 8.40 26.67
CA LEU A 106 -12.88 7.10 27.33
C LEU A 106 -13.00 7.22 28.87
N ARG A 107 -12.50 8.31 29.45
CA ARG A 107 -12.62 8.58 30.89
C ARG A 107 -14.06 8.86 31.30
N ALA A 108 -14.78 9.67 30.53
CA ALA A 108 -16.19 9.92 30.74
C ALA A 108 -17.04 8.64 30.61
N GLU A 109 -16.76 7.79 29.61
CA GLU A 109 -17.41 6.48 29.45
C GLU A 109 -17.16 5.53 30.63
N SER A 110 -16.01 5.67 31.29
CA SER A 110 -15.67 4.90 32.49
C SER A 110 -16.32 5.43 33.79
N GLY A 111 -16.99 6.59 33.72
CA GLY A 111 -17.71 7.20 34.84
C GLY A 111 -16.89 8.23 35.65
N GLU A 112 -15.70 8.62 35.16
CA GLU A 112 -14.91 9.68 35.79
C GLU A 112 -15.51 11.06 35.49
N THR A 113 -15.37 11.97 36.46
CA THR A 113 -15.93 13.31 36.33
C THR A 113 -15.06 14.22 35.45
N ALA A 114 -15.66 15.31 34.98
CA ALA A 114 -14.93 16.34 34.24
C ALA A 114 -13.83 16.96 35.11
N GLU A 115 -14.09 17.14 36.41
CA GLU A 115 -13.14 17.72 37.37
C GLU A 115 -11.94 16.81 37.64
N GLU A 116 -12.16 15.49 37.74
CA GLU A 116 -11.09 14.49 37.86
C GLU A 116 -10.22 14.48 36.60
N THR A 117 -10.85 14.54 35.42
CA THR A 117 -10.15 14.58 34.13
C THR A 117 -9.28 15.81 33.98
N GLU A 118 -9.84 16.97 34.27
CA GLU A 118 -9.12 18.24 34.23
C GLU A 118 -7.92 18.27 35.20
N THR A 119 -8.05 17.63 36.37
CA THR A 119 -6.95 17.49 37.33
C THR A 119 -5.80 16.66 36.75
N LEU A 120 -6.10 15.57 36.04
CA LEU A 120 -5.08 14.74 35.41
C LEU A 120 -4.43 15.40 34.19
N ILE A 121 -5.20 16.16 33.41
CA ILE A 121 -4.65 16.95 32.29
C ILE A 121 -3.69 18.00 32.82
N ARG A 122 -4.10 18.75 33.85
CA ARG A 122 -3.26 19.80 34.45
C ARG A 122 -1.99 19.27 35.13
N SER A 123 -2.05 18.07 35.70
CA SER A 123 -0.86 17.41 36.26
C SER A 123 0.06 16.78 35.21
N GLY A 124 -0.34 16.80 33.93
CA GLY A 124 0.44 16.22 32.82
C GLY A 124 0.41 14.69 32.76
N VAL A 125 -0.44 14.05 33.57
CA VAL A 125 -0.63 12.59 33.56
C VAL A 125 -1.45 12.17 32.35
N VAL A 126 -2.42 13.00 31.95
CA VAL A 126 -3.26 12.79 30.76
C VAL A 126 -2.94 13.86 29.73
N ILE A 127 -2.86 13.45 28.47
CA ILE A 127 -2.77 14.34 27.32
C ILE A 127 -4.13 14.36 26.64
N ASP A 128 -4.65 15.56 26.39
CA ASP A 128 -5.82 15.80 25.56
C ASP A 128 -5.38 16.64 24.37
N VAL A 129 -5.61 16.12 23.16
CA VAL A 129 -5.33 16.83 21.91
C VAL A 129 -6.62 16.98 21.11
N PRO A 130 -6.77 18.09 20.34
CA PRO A 130 -7.93 18.27 19.49
C PRO A 130 -8.13 17.08 18.56
N ARG A 131 -9.39 16.67 18.38
CA ARG A 131 -9.74 15.59 17.48
C ARG A 131 -9.24 15.84 16.07
N SER A 132 -8.64 14.82 15.48
CA SER A 132 -8.37 14.81 14.05
C SER A 132 -9.72 14.70 13.35
N THR A 133 -10.02 15.63 12.45
CA THR A 133 -11.19 15.48 11.59
C THR A 133 -10.96 14.27 10.70
N SER A 134 -11.84 13.27 10.77
CA SER A 134 -11.80 12.10 9.89
C SER A 134 -11.70 12.58 8.44
N PRO A 135 -10.71 12.12 7.66
CA PRO A 135 -10.66 12.46 6.27
C PRO A 135 -11.77 11.71 5.54
N THR A 136 -12.39 12.40 4.59
CA THR A 136 -13.09 11.72 3.52
C THR A 136 -12.03 11.00 2.69
N CYS A 137 -12.18 9.69 2.51
CA CYS A 137 -11.49 9.00 1.41
C CYS A 137 -11.89 9.74 0.14
N LEU A 138 -10.98 10.51 -0.45
CA LEU A 138 -11.31 11.23 -1.67
C LEU A 138 -11.62 10.17 -2.73
N PRO A 139 -12.77 10.25 -3.43
CA PRO A 139 -12.99 9.38 -4.56
C PRO A 139 -11.80 9.52 -5.49
N THR A 140 -11.38 8.40 -6.10
CA THR A 140 -10.32 8.36 -7.11
C THR A 140 -10.75 9.16 -8.34
N ASP A 141 -10.68 10.48 -8.24
CA ASP A 141 -10.76 11.37 -9.38
C ASP A 141 -9.40 11.36 -10.09
N GLU A 142 -9.40 11.44 -11.42
CA GLU A 142 -8.26 11.17 -12.33
C GLU A 142 -6.98 11.99 -12.06
N THR A 143 -7.01 12.92 -11.11
CA THR A 143 -5.92 13.84 -10.76
C THR A 143 -4.92 13.30 -9.75
N ALA A 144 -5.18 12.16 -9.09
CA ALA A 144 -4.28 11.60 -8.07
C ALA A 144 -2.90 11.14 -8.61
N VAL A 145 -2.79 10.86 -9.91
CA VAL A 145 -1.55 10.36 -10.54
C VAL A 145 -0.48 11.45 -10.70
N ALA A 146 -0.85 12.74 -10.64
CA ALA A 146 0.05 13.85 -10.97
C ALA A 146 1.03 14.27 -9.85
N ALA A 147 0.89 13.75 -8.62
CA ALA A 147 1.68 14.23 -7.47
C ALA A 147 3.02 13.51 -7.24
N PHE A 148 3.36 12.51 -8.06
CA PHE A 148 4.56 11.67 -7.89
C PHE A 148 5.46 11.59 -9.15
N SER A 149 5.28 12.50 -10.11
CA SER A 149 6.21 12.69 -11.25
C SER A 149 7.23 13.78 -10.97
#